data_AF-A0A9X1MI79-F1
#
_entry.id   AF-A0A9X1MI79-F1
#
_cell.length_a   1.000
_cell.length_b   1.000
_cell.length_c   1.000
_cell.angle_alpha   90.00
_cell.angle_beta   90.00
_cell.angle_gamma   90.00
#
_symmetry.space_group_name_H-M   'P 1'
#
loop_
_entity.id
_entity.type
_entity.pdbx_description
1 polymer ?
#
loop_
_entity_poly.entity_id
_entity_poly.type
_entity_poly.pdbx_seq_one_letter_code
_entity_poly.pdbx_strand_id
1 'polypeptide(L)'
;MSRTRIVITSIAAIVGLAVVTGLLGLGLGWFNAGTKVISAGNVKKQHTVVIRQYNDMIAAADNACSAQEAASGTKTDKDALVLESPIAAREATFRSLVSKYSATVDNPFEGQIVVPDGYPTSAELSDLDTSDWCTVGAQLKDLKG
;
A
#
# COMPACT_ATOMS: atom_id res chain seq x y z
N MET A 1 -50.82 24.15 -39.68
CA MET A 1 -50.40 23.41 -38.48
C MET A 1 -50.83 24.23 -37.26
N SER A 2 -51.67 23.72 -36.35
CA SER A 2 -52.19 24.55 -35.25
C SER A 2 -51.09 24.90 -34.26
N ARG A 3 -51.09 26.14 -33.73
CA ARG A 3 -50.09 26.63 -32.76
C ARG A 3 -49.89 25.66 -31.58
N THR A 4 -50.96 25.01 -31.15
CA THR A 4 -50.95 24.00 -30.07
C THR A 4 -50.11 22.78 -30.39
N ARG A 5 -50.13 22.28 -31.64
CA ARG A 5 -49.31 21.13 -32.05
C ARG A 5 -47.83 21.48 -32.06
N ILE A 6 -47.49 22.69 -32.52
CA ILE A 6 -46.10 23.18 -32.55
C ILE A 6 -45.55 23.26 -31.12
N VAL A 7 -46.30 23.87 -30.19
CA VAL A 7 -45.89 23.99 -28.78
C VAL A 7 -45.69 22.62 -28.13
N ILE A 8 -46.60 21.66 -28.33
CA ILE A 8 -46.49 20.32 -27.75
C ILE A 8 -45.27 19.57 -28.32
N THR A 9 -45.03 19.62 -29.63
CA THR A 9 -43.84 18.99 -30.24
C THR A 9 -42.54 19.63 -29.77
N SER A 10 -42.51 20.95 -29.58
CA SER A 10 -41.33 21.65 -29.06
C SER A 10 -41.02 21.27 -27.62
N ILE A 11 -42.04 21.18 -26.76
CA ILE A 11 -41.87 20.74 -25.36
C ILE A 11 -41.38 19.28 -25.32
N ALA A 12 -41.98 18.39 -26.10
CA ALA A 12 -41.55 16.99 -26.18
C ALA A 12 -40.10 16.84 -26.66
N ALA A 13 -39.68 17.66 -27.64
CA ALA A 13 -38.31 17.65 -28.14
C ALA A 13 -37.30 18.13 -27.07
N ILE A 14 -37.63 19.18 -26.31
CA ILE A 14 -36.78 19.70 -25.23
C ILE A 14 -36.63 18.67 -24.11
N VAL A 15 -37.74 18.05 -23.69
CA VAL A 15 -37.72 17.00 -22.65
C VAL A 15 -36.93 15.79 -23.13
N GLY A 16 -37.12 15.35 -24.38
CA GLY A 16 -36.36 14.24 -24.96
C GLY A 16 -34.85 14.52 -24.99
N LEU A 17 -34.46 15.74 -25.37
CA LEU A 17 -33.05 16.15 -25.40
C LEU A 17 -32.44 16.16 -23.99
N ALA A 18 -33.18 16.65 -22.99
CA ALA A 18 -32.74 16.66 -21.59
C ALA A 18 -32.53 15.25 -21.03
N VAL A 19 -33.41 14.31 -21.38
CA VAL A 19 -33.28 12.90 -20.95
C VAL A 19 -32.07 12.24 -21.59
N VAL A 20 -31.87 12.40 -22.91
CA VAL A 20 -30.73 11.81 -23.62
C VAL A 20 -29.40 12.38 -23.10
N THR A 21 -29.31 13.70 -22.92
CA THR A 21 -28.09 14.34 -22.38
C THR A 21 -27.83 13.95 -20.93
N GLY A 22 -28.87 13.81 -20.10
CA GLY A 22 -28.76 13.29 -18.74
C GLY A 22 -28.22 11.85 -18.70
N LEU A 23 -28.73 10.96 -19.55
CA LEU A 23 -28.27 9.57 -19.65
C LEU A 23 -26.83 9.47 -20.15
N LEU A 24 -26.44 10.29 -21.13
CA LEU A 24 -25.06 10.37 -21.61
C LEU A 24 -24.10 10.90 -20.53
N GLY A 25 -24.52 11.91 -19.77
CA GLY A 25 -23.74 12.45 -18.64
C GLY A 25 -23.48 11.41 -17.55
N LEU A 26 -24.49 10.59 -17.23
CA LEU A 26 -24.33 9.46 -16.32
C LEU A 26 -23.34 8.44 -16.88
N GLY A 27 -23.50 7.98 -18.12
CA GLY A 27 -22.61 6.99 -18.74
C GLY A 27 -21.14 7.43 -18.82
N LEU A 28 -20.89 8.69 -19.21
CA LEU A 28 -19.54 9.26 -19.27
C LEU A 28 -18.91 9.42 -17.88
N GLY A 29 -19.71 9.72 -16.85
CA GLY A 29 -19.26 9.77 -15.46
C GLY A 29 -18.72 8.43 -14.97
N TRP A 30 -19.44 7.33 -15.25
CA TRP A 30 -19.00 5.96 -14.92
C TRP A 30 -17.74 5.55 -15.69
N PHE A 31 -17.65 5.90 -16.97
CA PHE A 31 -16.47 5.60 -17.79
C PHE A 31 -15.21 6.35 -17.30
N ASN A 32 -15.35 7.62 -16.94
CA ASN A 32 -14.25 8.42 -16.41
C ASN A 32 -13.81 7.95 -15.01
N ALA A 33 -14.74 7.47 -14.19
CA ALA A 33 -14.42 6.86 -12.90
C ALA A 33 -13.67 5.52 -13.08
N GLY A 34 -14.14 4.65 -13.97
CA GLY A 34 -13.52 3.35 -14.24
C GLY A 34 -12.09 3.47 -14.80
N THR A 35 -11.86 4.41 -15.71
CA THR A 35 -10.52 4.63 -16.29
C THR A 35 -9.51 5.19 -15.28
N LYS A 36 -9.94 5.98 -14.30
CA LYS A 36 -9.06 6.46 -13.22
C LYS A 36 -8.58 5.31 -12.32
N VAL A 37 -9.46 4.38 -11.99
CA VAL A 37 -9.17 3.24 -11.10
C VAL A 37 -8.17 2.27 -11.74
N ILE A 38 -8.32 1.98 -13.03
CA ILE A 38 -7.50 0.97 -13.76
C ILE A 38 -6.31 1.61 -14.49
N SER A 39 -6.11 2.93 -14.38
CA SER A 39 -5.01 3.61 -15.08
C SER A 39 -3.63 3.09 -14.64
N ALA A 40 -2.71 2.93 -15.59
CA ALA A 40 -1.33 2.52 -15.30
C ALA A 40 -0.62 3.44 -14.29
N GLY A 41 -0.99 4.73 -14.26
CA GLY A 41 -0.50 5.68 -13.26
C GLY A 41 -0.98 5.37 -11.84
N ASN A 42 -2.19 4.82 -11.68
CA ASN A 42 -2.71 4.40 -10.39
C ASN A 42 -2.02 3.13 -9.90
N VAL A 43 -1.87 2.12 -10.78
CA VAL A 43 -1.13 0.89 -10.48
C VAL A 43 0.31 1.19 -10.08
N LYS A 44 1.00 2.10 -10.78
CA LYS A 44 2.36 2.52 -10.42
C LYS A 44 2.43 3.16 -9.03
N LYS A 45 1.43 3.97 -8.65
CA LYS A 45 1.35 4.56 -7.30
C LYS A 45 1.15 3.48 -6.24
N GLN A 46 0.25 2.51 -6.49
CA GLN A 46 0.01 1.38 -5.60
C GLN A 46 1.28 0.53 -5.41
N HIS A 47 1.98 0.19 -6.50
CA HIS A 47 3.26 -0.51 -6.42
C HIS A 47 4.29 0.27 -5.60
N THR A 48 4.36 1.60 -5.78
CA THR A 48 5.28 2.46 -5.01
C THR A 48 5.05 2.37 -3.50
N VAL A 49 3.80 2.19 -3.07
CA VAL A 49 3.47 2.02 -1.64
C VAL A 49 4.07 0.72 -1.10
N VAL A 50 3.85 -0.40 -1.79
CA VAL A 50 4.39 -1.71 -1.38
C VAL A 50 5.91 -1.70 -1.37
N ILE A 51 6.54 -1.17 -2.42
CA ILE A 51 7.99 -1.06 -2.54
C ILE A 51 8.57 -0.22 -1.39
N ARG A 52 7.94 0.91 -1.06
CA ARG A 52 8.40 1.79 0.02
C ARG A 52 8.29 1.10 1.37
N GLN A 53 7.14 0.51 1.69
CA GLN A 53 6.95 -0.22 2.95
C GLN A 53 7.97 -1.34 3.10
N TYR A 54 8.28 -2.06 2.01
CA TYR A 54 9.30 -3.10 2.02
C TYR A 54 10.71 -2.57 2.31
N ASN A 55 11.09 -1.47 1.65
CA ASN A 55 12.38 -0.83 1.91
C ASN A 55 12.47 -0.27 3.34
N ASP A 56 11.36 0.23 3.89
CA ASP A 56 11.30 0.70 5.28
C ASP A 56 11.53 -0.47 6.26
N MET A 57 11.01 -1.67 5.96
CA MET A 57 11.29 -2.88 6.74
C MET A 57 12.77 -3.26 6.71
N ILE A 58 13.39 -3.27 5.53
CA ILE A 58 14.83 -3.54 5.38
C ILE A 58 15.64 -2.52 6.19
N ALA A 59 15.33 -1.24 6.06
CA ALA A 59 16.03 -0.19 6.79
C ALA A 59 15.83 -0.33 8.31
N ALA A 60 14.65 -0.75 8.78
CA ALA A 60 14.41 -1.01 10.19
C ALA A 60 15.24 -2.19 10.71
N ALA A 61 15.37 -3.27 9.93
CA ALA A 61 16.22 -4.41 10.26
C ALA A 61 17.72 -4.01 10.30
N ASP A 62 18.21 -3.29 9.30
CA ASP A 62 19.60 -2.80 9.25
C ASP A 62 19.92 -1.86 10.44
N ASN A 63 18.96 -1.04 10.87
CA ASN A 63 19.09 -0.21 12.08
C ASN A 63 19.10 -1.04 13.37
N ALA A 64 18.32 -2.12 13.44
CA ALA A 64 18.33 -3.03 14.58
C ALA A 64 19.66 -3.78 14.68
N CYS A 65 20.20 -4.25 13.56
CA CYS A 65 21.55 -4.84 13.48
C CYS A 65 22.63 -3.85 13.97
N SER A 66 22.60 -2.61 13.46
CA SER A 66 23.57 -1.58 13.88
C SER A 66 23.53 -1.32 15.40
N ALA A 67 22.34 -1.37 16.00
CA ALA A 67 22.18 -1.26 17.45
C ALA A 67 22.70 -2.51 18.20
N GLN A 68 22.47 -3.70 17.66
CA GLN A 68 22.98 -4.98 18.19
C GLN A 68 24.52 -5.06 18.14
N GLU A 69 25.15 -4.56 17.08
CA GLU A 69 26.61 -4.49 16.96
C GLU A 69 27.21 -3.49 17.96
N ALA A 70 26.63 -2.28 18.06
CA ALA A 70 27.04 -1.28 19.03
C ALA A 70 26.92 -1.82 20.47
N ALA A 71 25.83 -2.53 20.74
CA ALA A 71 25.59 -3.22 22.00
C ALA A 71 26.64 -4.27 22.34
N SER A 72 27.06 -5.03 21.34
CA SER A 72 28.03 -6.12 21.49
C SER A 72 29.46 -5.63 21.74
N GLY A 73 29.79 -4.41 21.30
CA GLY A 73 31.11 -3.78 21.45
C GLY A 73 31.36 -3.12 22.82
N THR A 74 30.31 -2.69 23.52
CA THR A 74 30.36 -2.07 24.86
C THR A 74 29.89 -3.06 25.94
N LYS A 75 30.69 -4.09 26.22
CA LYS A 75 30.43 -5.02 27.33
C LYS A 75 31.09 -4.51 28.61
N THR A 76 30.42 -3.62 29.32
CA THR A 76 30.66 -3.36 30.75
C THR A 76 29.43 -3.81 31.52
N ASP A 77 29.59 -4.54 32.63
CA ASP A 77 28.49 -5.19 33.39
C ASP A 77 27.41 -4.22 33.93
N LYS A 78 27.61 -2.90 33.82
CA LYS A 78 26.63 -1.87 34.18
C LYS A 78 25.74 -1.41 33.01
N ASP A 79 26.08 -1.76 31.76
CA ASP A 79 25.36 -1.32 30.55
C ASP A 79 24.24 -2.28 30.13
N ALA A 80 24.19 -3.50 30.67
CA ALA A 80 23.20 -4.52 30.31
C ALA A 80 21.75 -4.06 30.49
N LEU A 81 21.47 -3.20 31.49
CA LEU A 81 20.13 -2.65 31.73
C LEU A 81 19.75 -1.52 30.75
N VAL A 82 20.72 -0.86 30.13
CA VAL A 82 20.49 0.25 29.17
C VAL A 82 20.41 -0.28 27.73
N LEU A 83 21.00 -1.44 27.47
CA LEU A 83 21.11 -2.08 26.14
C LEU A 83 19.80 -2.70 25.63
N GLU A 84 18.91 -3.17 26.51
CA GLU A 84 17.63 -3.77 26.09
C GLU A 84 16.66 -2.74 25.48
N SER A 85 16.64 -1.51 26.00
CA SER A 85 15.71 -0.44 25.60
C SER A 85 15.77 -0.06 24.11
N PRO A 86 16.95 0.26 23.53
CA PRO A 86 17.02 0.68 22.12
C PRO A 86 16.76 -0.47 21.15
N ILE A 87 17.22 -1.69 21.43
CA ILE A 87 17.00 -2.84 20.53
C ILE A 87 15.52 -3.23 20.53
N ALA A 88 14.89 -3.32 21.70
CA ALA A 88 13.46 -3.64 21.80
C ALA A 88 12.56 -2.60 21.10
N ALA A 89 12.93 -1.31 21.15
CA ALA A 89 12.20 -0.27 20.43
C ALA A 89 12.32 -0.42 18.90
N ARG A 90 13.50 -0.84 18.40
CA ARG A 90 13.72 -1.10 16.97
C ARG A 90 12.99 -2.35 16.50
N GLU A 91 12.97 -3.40 17.31
CA GLU A 91 12.18 -4.61 17.07
C GLU A 91 10.68 -4.29 17.02
N ALA A 92 10.14 -3.52 17.97
CA ALA A 92 8.75 -3.10 17.94
C ALA A 92 8.41 -2.29 16.68
N THR A 93 9.34 -1.44 16.24
CA THR A 93 9.22 -0.67 14.98
C THR A 93 9.16 -1.63 13.79
N PHE A 94 10.06 -2.59 13.72
CA PHE A 94 10.09 -3.61 12.66
C PHE A 94 8.77 -4.40 12.61
N ARG A 95 8.31 -4.92 13.75
CA ARG A 95 7.02 -5.65 13.86
C ARG A 95 5.84 -4.79 13.42
N SER A 96 5.83 -3.49 13.74
CA SER A 96 4.80 -2.56 13.26
C SER A 96 4.82 -2.41 11.75
N LEU A 97 6.00 -2.36 11.13
CA LEU A 97 6.15 -2.27 9.68
C LEU A 97 5.72 -3.57 8.99
N VAL A 98 6.10 -4.74 9.52
CA VAL A 98 5.65 -6.05 9.04
C VAL A 98 4.12 -6.15 9.09
N SER A 99 3.50 -5.71 10.19
CA SER A 99 2.03 -5.71 10.30
C SER A 99 1.36 -4.77 9.27
N LYS A 100 1.90 -3.56 9.06
CA LYS A 100 1.39 -2.63 8.04
C LYS A 100 1.53 -3.18 6.62
N TYR A 101 2.68 -3.79 6.33
CA TYR A 101 2.95 -4.42 5.06
C TYR A 101 2.02 -5.61 4.82
N SER A 102 1.90 -6.51 5.80
CA SER A 102 1.02 -7.69 5.73
C SER A 102 -0.43 -7.28 5.52
N ALA A 103 -0.93 -6.28 6.26
CA ALA A 103 -2.27 -5.74 6.05
C ALA A 103 -2.49 -5.17 4.63
N THR A 104 -1.43 -4.67 4.00
CA THR A 104 -1.47 -4.14 2.62
C THR A 104 -1.46 -5.28 1.59
N VAL A 105 -0.65 -6.31 1.80
CA VAL A 105 -0.44 -7.41 0.85
C VAL A 105 -1.50 -8.51 0.96
N ASP A 106 -1.95 -8.84 2.17
CA ASP A 106 -2.93 -9.90 2.42
C ASP A 106 -4.37 -9.46 2.11
N ASN A 107 -4.62 -8.15 2.10
CA ASN A 107 -5.93 -7.59 1.80
C ASN A 107 -5.87 -6.56 0.66
N PRO A 108 -5.50 -6.99 -0.56
CA PRO A 108 -5.36 -6.10 -1.71
C PRO A 108 -6.69 -5.49 -2.14
N PHE A 109 -7.81 -6.15 -1.83
CA PHE A 109 -9.16 -5.68 -2.15
C PHE A 109 -9.61 -4.52 -1.25
N GLU A 110 -9.40 -4.62 0.07
CA GLU A 110 -9.71 -3.52 1.00
C GLU A 110 -8.73 -2.36 0.84
N GLY A 111 -7.46 -2.67 0.58
CA GLY A 111 -6.42 -1.67 0.33
C GLY A 111 -6.49 -1.00 -1.05
N GLN A 112 -7.29 -1.53 -1.99
CA GLN A 112 -7.31 -1.12 -3.39
C GLN A 112 -5.89 -1.07 -3.99
N ILE A 113 -5.07 -2.07 -3.70
CA ILE A 113 -3.65 -2.13 -4.09
C ILE A 113 -3.42 -3.38 -4.94
N VAL A 114 -2.79 -3.17 -6.09
CA VAL A 114 -2.16 -4.27 -6.83
C VAL A 114 -0.75 -4.45 -6.27
N VAL A 115 -0.48 -5.64 -5.73
CA VAL A 115 0.84 -5.98 -5.21
C VAL A 115 1.77 -6.27 -6.41
N PRO A 116 2.95 -5.63 -6.48
CA PRO A 116 3.95 -5.95 -7.51
C PRO A 116 4.46 -7.38 -7.33
N ASP A 117 4.76 -8.03 -8.47
CA ASP A 117 5.36 -9.36 -8.48
C ASP A 117 6.76 -9.35 -7.83
N GLY A 118 7.16 -10.49 -7.25
CA GLY A 118 8.46 -10.69 -6.58
C GLY A 118 8.56 -10.14 -5.16
N TYR A 119 7.46 -9.68 -4.56
CA TYR A 119 7.40 -9.24 -3.15
C TYR A 119 6.81 -10.33 -2.25
N PRO A 120 7.39 -10.58 -1.06
CA PRO A 120 6.97 -11.70 -0.22
C PRO A 120 5.59 -11.47 0.40
N THR A 121 4.92 -12.56 0.67
CA THR A 121 3.67 -12.63 1.42
C THR A 121 3.90 -12.48 2.92
N SER A 122 2.84 -12.20 3.68
CA SER A 122 2.90 -12.18 5.14
C SER A 122 3.36 -13.50 5.75
N ALA A 123 3.01 -14.63 5.12
CA ALA A 123 3.42 -15.96 5.54
C ALA A 123 4.95 -16.10 5.46
N GLU A 124 5.56 -15.69 4.35
CA GLU A 124 7.02 -15.73 4.17
C GLU A 124 7.74 -14.78 5.13
N LEU A 125 7.14 -13.64 5.48
CA LEU A 125 7.68 -12.73 6.49
C LEU A 125 7.56 -13.28 7.93
N SER A 126 6.61 -14.15 8.20
CA SER A 126 6.43 -14.75 9.52
C SER A 126 7.49 -15.79 9.87
N ASP A 127 8.17 -16.33 8.87
CA ASP A 127 9.25 -17.32 9.00
C ASP A 127 10.64 -16.68 9.22
N LEU A 128 10.72 -15.33 9.27
CA LEU A 128 11.98 -14.62 9.50
C LEU A 128 12.55 -14.92 10.88
N ASP A 129 13.84 -15.24 10.92
CA ASP A 129 14.56 -15.44 12.18
C ASP A 129 14.99 -14.08 12.76
N THR A 130 14.18 -13.55 13.68
CA THR A 130 14.49 -12.29 14.36
C THR A 130 15.43 -12.44 15.56
N SER A 131 16.06 -13.61 15.75
CA SER A 131 17.06 -13.80 16.82
C SER A 131 18.40 -13.12 16.50
N ASP A 132 18.71 -12.90 15.22
CA ASP A 132 19.87 -12.14 14.76
C ASP A 132 19.46 -11.09 13.72
N TRP A 133 19.34 -9.83 14.15
CA TRP A 133 18.90 -8.72 13.30
C TRP A 133 19.83 -8.45 12.12
N CYS A 134 21.10 -8.86 12.22
CA CYS A 134 22.06 -8.73 11.14
C CYS A 134 21.80 -9.72 9.99
N THR A 135 21.05 -10.80 10.24
CA THR A 135 20.62 -11.74 9.21
C THR A 135 19.26 -11.38 8.62
N VAL A 136 18.37 -10.76 9.40
CA VAL A 136 17.01 -10.39 8.96
C VAL A 136 17.02 -9.49 7.71
N GLY A 137 17.92 -8.50 7.68
CA GLY A 137 18.06 -7.61 6.51
C GLY A 137 18.49 -8.35 5.24
N ALA A 138 19.31 -9.40 5.36
CA ALA A 138 19.72 -10.25 4.25
C ALA A 138 18.60 -11.20 3.82
N GLN A 139 17.92 -11.84 4.78
CA GLN A 139 16.75 -12.70 4.52
C GLN A 139 15.65 -11.94 3.76
N LEU A 140 15.36 -10.69 4.15
CA LEU A 140 14.42 -9.82 3.41
C LEU A 140 14.90 -9.50 1.99
N LYS A 141 16.20 -9.33 1.76
CA LYS A 141 16.71 -9.09 0.41
C LYS A 141 16.59 -10.35 -0.46
N ASP A 142 16.78 -11.52 0.13
CA ASP A 142 16.69 -12.82 -0.57
C ASP A 142 15.25 -13.26 -0.85
N LEU A 143 14.29 -12.90 0.01
CA LEU A 143 12.86 -13.14 -0.19
C LEU A 143 12.27 -12.34 -1.37
N LYS A 144 12.99 -11.32 -1.84
CA LYS A 144 12.59 -10.54 -3.00
C LYS A 144 13.14 -11.20 -4.27
N GLY A 145 12.25 -11.89 -4.99
CA GLY A 145 12.54 -12.61 -6.24
C GLY A 145 12.82 -11.73 -7.46
#